data_AF-A0A6C0JI21-F1
#
_entry.id   AF-A0A6C0JI21-F1
#
_cell.length_a   1.000
_cell.length_b   1.000
_cell.length_c   1.000
_cell.angle_alpha   90.00
_cell.angle_beta   90.00
_cell.angle_gamma   90.00
#
_symmetry.space_group_name_H-M   'P 1'
#
loop_
_entity.id
_entity.type
_entity.pdbx_description
1 polymer ?
#
loop_
_entity_poly.entity_id
_entity_poly.type
_entity_poly.pdbx_seq_one_letter_code
_entity_poly.pdbx_strand_id
1 'polypeptide(L)'
;MNYIDIIEAIYIVYMYNYFKTSFSIHHPLEYVINNQPIGNFFKHPINTGEYENKICPLGNVVSFILALWILSRNSLKTRFGKKIDTINKIIFIVVFIFSLLMNINAFVYLIPVFIFEYSGIE
;
A
#
# COMPACT_ATOMS: atom_id res chain seq x y z
N MET A 1 18.31 10.84 4.33
CA MET A 1 16.83 10.76 4.40
C MET A 1 16.31 12.02 3.74
N ASN A 2 15.59 11.87 2.64
CA ASN A 2 15.02 12.98 1.89
C ASN A 2 13.67 13.37 2.53
N TYR A 3 13.27 14.65 2.45
CA TYR A 3 11.95 15.08 2.92
C TYR A 3 10.83 14.43 2.10
N ILE A 4 11.10 14.07 0.84
CA ILE A 4 10.16 13.31 -0.02
C ILE A 4 9.86 11.95 0.59
N ASP A 5 10.88 11.18 1.01
CA ASP A 5 10.71 9.86 1.66
C ASP A 5 9.79 9.97 2.90
N ILE A 6 9.93 11.04 3.68
CA ILE A 6 9.13 11.27 4.88
C ILE A 6 7.67 11.53 4.50
N ILE A 7 7.44 12.36 3.49
CA ILE A 7 6.10 12.67 2.99
C ILE A 7 5.43 11.41 2.43
N GLU A 8 6.16 10.60 1.65
CA GLU A 8 5.66 9.31 1.11
C GLU A 8 5.27 8.34 2.22
N ALA A 9 6.15 8.17 3.22
CA ALA A 9 5.89 7.29 4.37
C ALA A 9 4.66 7.74 5.16
N ILE A 10 4.53 9.04 5.44
CA ILE A 10 3.36 9.61 6.12
C ILE A 10 2.10 9.42 5.27
N TYR A 11 2.19 9.67 3.96
CA TYR A 11 1.07 9.55 3.03
C TYR A 11 0.54 8.10 3.01
N ILE A 12 1.41 7.10 2.86
CA ILE A 12 0.99 5.69 2.82
C ILE A 12 0.31 5.29 4.13
N VAL A 13 0.92 5.61 5.27
CA VAL A 13 0.36 5.29 6.59
C VAL A 13 -0.98 5.99 6.80
N TYR A 14 -1.09 7.27 6.42
CA TYR A 14 -2.33 8.03 6.51
C TYR A 14 -3.45 7.40 5.67
N MET A 15 -3.18 7.17 4.38
CA MET A 15 -4.17 6.65 3.45
C MET A 15 -4.65 5.24 3.82
N TYR A 16 -3.76 4.40 4.35
CA TYR A 16 -4.11 3.03 4.67
C TYR A 16 -4.77 2.87 6.03
N ASN A 17 -4.47 3.73 7.02
CA ASN A 17 -4.97 3.54 8.39
C ASN A 17 -6.02 4.55 8.84
N TYR A 18 -5.97 5.79 8.33
CA TYR A 18 -6.75 6.90 8.88
C TYR A 18 -7.74 7.49 7.87
N PHE A 19 -7.43 7.41 6.58
CA PHE A 19 -8.34 7.90 5.55
C PHE A 19 -9.63 7.09 5.55
N LYS A 20 -10.75 7.83 5.51
CA LYS A 20 -12.10 7.28 5.48
C LYS A 20 -12.85 7.85 4.29
N THR A 21 -13.67 7.02 3.67
CA THR A 21 -14.48 7.40 2.51
C THR A 21 -15.77 6.60 2.50
N SER A 22 -16.84 7.19 1.95
CA SER A 22 -18.08 6.46 1.63
C SER A 22 -17.99 5.74 0.29
N PHE A 23 -17.04 6.12 -0.56
CA PHE A 23 -16.84 5.53 -1.89
C PHE A 23 -15.92 4.32 -1.81
N SER A 24 -16.43 3.15 -2.22
CA SER A 24 -15.65 1.93 -2.36
C SER A 24 -15.77 1.40 -3.78
N ILE A 25 -14.62 1.25 -4.45
CA ILE A 25 -14.57 0.56 -5.74
C ILE A 25 -14.40 -0.93 -5.45
N HIS A 26 -15.32 -1.74 -5.94
CA HIS A 26 -15.33 -3.19 -5.71
C HIS A 26 -14.99 -3.96 -6.98
N HIS A 27 -14.21 -5.04 -6.83
CA HIS A 27 -13.96 -6.02 -7.88
C HIS A 27 -14.66 -7.34 -7.56
N PRO A 28 -15.14 -8.11 -8.56
CA PRO A 28 -15.74 -9.42 -8.33
C PRO A 28 -14.88 -10.38 -7.49
N LEU A 29 -13.55 -10.29 -7.60
CA LEU A 29 -12.61 -11.09 -6.80
C LEU A 29 -12.67 -10.79 -5.30
N GLU A 30 -12.94 -9.53 -4.92
CA GLU A 30 -13.06 -9.11 -3.53
C GLU A 30 -14.25 -9.80 -2.85
N TYR A 31 -15.34 -9.97 -3.60
CA TYR A 31 -16.52 -10.71 -3.16
C TYR A 31 -16.23 -12.21 -2.97
N VAL A 32 -15.41 -12.81 -3.84
CA VAL A 32 -14.98 -14.20 -3.68
C VAL A 32 -14.14 -14.36 -2.41
N ILE A 33 -13.15 -13.49 -2.21
CA ILE A 33 -12.25 -13.53 -1.03
C ILE A 33 -13.03 -13.41 0.28
N ASN A 34 -14.01 -12.51 0.35
CA ASN A 34 -14.83 -12.34 1.56
C ASN A 34 -15.70 -13.55 1.89
N ASN A 35 -16.11 -14.34 0.89
CA ASN A 35 -16.94 -15.53 1.05
C ASN A 35 -16.13 -16.81 1.30
N GLN A 36 -14.81 -16.77 1.15
CA GLN A 36 -13.94 -17.90 1.47
C GLN A 36 -13.70 -17.99 2.98
N PRO A 37 -13.38 -19.18 3.53
CA PRO A 37 -13.06 -19.39 4.96
C PRO A 37 -11.65 -18.87 5.30
N ILE A 38 -11.34 -17.66 4.84
CA ILE A 38 -10.07 -16.97 5.07
C ILE A 38 -10.23 -16.14 6.34
N GLY A 39 -9.16 -16.01 7.13
CA GLY A 39 -9.17 -15.21 8.36
C GLY A 39 -9.63 -13.77 8.11
N ASN A 40 -10.31 -13.17 9.10
CA ASN A 40 -10.84 -11.80 9.03
C ASN A 40 -9.78 -10.74 8.66
N PHE A 41 -8.49 -11.06 8.80
CA PHE A 41 -7.37 -10.23 8.41
C PHE A 41 -7.32 -9.90 6.90
N PHE A 42 -7.90 -10.77 6.07
CA PHE A 42 -7.98 -10.61 4.62
C PHE A 42 -9.37 -10.15 4.15
N LYS A 43 -10.30 -9.93 5.09
CA LYS A 43 -11.66 -9.51 4.74
C LYS A 43 -11.76 -8.00 4.67
N HIS A 44 -12.61 -7.54 3.77
CA HIS A 44 -12.81 -6.13 3.45
C HIS A 44 -14.26 -5.73 3.78
N PRO A 45 -14.54 -4.52 4.27
CA PRO A 45 -15.91 -4.04 4.38
C PRO A 45 -16.48 -3.80 2.97
N ILE A 46 -17.35 -4.70 2.49
CA ILE A 46 -18.06 -4.58 1.20
C ILE A 46 -19.43 -3.95 1.46
N ASN A 47 -19.80 -2.94 0.65
CA ASN A 47 -21.16 -2.39 0.56
C ASN A 47 -21.79 -1.89 1.88
N THR A 48 -21.02 -1.31 2.80
CA THR A 48 -21.62 -0.64 3.96
C THR A 48 -22.28 0.69 3.57
N GLY A 49 -21.75 1.39 2.54
CA GLY A 49 -22.12 2.78 2.26
C GLY A 49 -21.70 3.76 3.37
N GLU A 50 -21.01 3.25 4.40
CA GLU A 50 -20.62 3.99 5.59
C GLU A 50 -19.29 4.70 5.39
N TYR A 51 -19.12 5.83 6.09
CA TYR A 51 -17.90 6.61 6.12
C TYR A 51 -16.86 5.96 7.05
N GLU A 52 -16.06 5.06 6.48
CA GLU A 52 -15.07 4.27 7.21
C GLU A 52 -13.80 4.06 6.38
N ASN A 53 -12.80 3.45 7.00
CA ASN A 53 -11.59 3.05 6.30
C ASN A 53 -11.90 1.77 5.50
N LYS A 54 -11.68 1.83 4.18
CA LYS A 54 -12.00 0.74 3.25
C LYS A 54 -10.83 -0.21 3.01
N ILE A 55 -9.76 -0.10 3.80
CA ILE A 55 -8.56 -0.94 3.69
C ILE A 55 -8.67 -2.11 4.66
N CYS A 56 -8.21 -3.29 4.24
CA CYS A 56 -8.20 -4.46 5.12
C CYS A 56 -7.05 -4.40 6.15
N PRO A 57 -7.16 -5.12 7.27
CA PRO A 57 -6.12 -5.18 8.29
C PRO A 57 -4.72 -5.56 7.75
N LEU A 58 -4.64 -6.42 6.74
CA LEU A 58 -3.39 -6.72 6.04
C LEU A 58 -2.78 -5.46 5.40
N GLY A 59 -3.59 -4.69 4.67
CA GLY A 59 -3.16 -3.43 4.06
C GLY A 59 -2.60 -2.48 5.11
N ASN A 60 -3.29 -2.34 6.25
CA ASN A 60 -2.84 -1.50 7.36
C ASN A 60 -1.44 -1.89 7.84
N VAL A 61 -1.17 -3.19 8.06
CA VAL A 61 0.17 -3.66 8.45
C VAL A 61 1.19 -3.41 7.34
N VAL A 62 0.84 -3.72 6.09
CA VAL A 62 1.72 -3.49 4.92
C VAL A 62 2.13 -2.03 4.81
N SER A 63 1.23 -1.09 5.11
CA SER A 63 1.52 0.35 5.06
C SER A 63 2.64 0.76 6.03
N PHE A 64 2.66 0.20 7.24
CA PHE A 64 3.75 0.45 8.21
C PHE A 64 5.06 -0.19 7.76
N ILE A 65 5.01 -1.39 7.19
CA ILE A 65 6.21 -2.07 6.65
C ILE A 65 6.80 -1.26 5.48
N LEU A 66 5.94 -0.76 4.58
CA LEU A 66 6.36 0.09 3.46
C LEU A 66 6.95 1.42 3.95
N ALA A 67 6.32 2.08 4.91
CA ALA A 67 6.84 3.30 5.48
C ALA A 67 8.23 3.08 6.11
N LEU A 68 8.41 2.00 6.87
CA LEU A 68 9.72 1.65 7.43
C LEU A 68 10.75 1.36 6.32
N TRP A 69 10.36 0.67 5.25
CA TRP A 69 11.22 0.42 4.09
C TRP A 69 11.65 1.73 3.41
N ILE A 70 10.71 2.61 3.09
CA ILE A 70 10.95 3.93 2.48
C ILE A 70 11.94 4.74 3.31
N LEU A 71 11.76 4.80 4.64
CA LEU A 71 12.64 5.56 5.52
C LEU A 71 14.04 4.94 5.68
N SER A 72 14.16 3.62 5.54
CA SER A 72 15.43 2.89 5.74
C SER A 72 16.21 2.63 4.45
N ARG A 73 15.57 2.64 3.28
CA ARG A 73 16.18 2.28 1.99
C ARG A 73 17.45 3.09 1.68
N ASN A 74 17.44 4.39 1.98
CA ASN A 74 18.57 5.27 1.70
C ASN A 74 19.81 4.92 2.53
N SER A 75 19.62 4.60 3.81
CA SER A 75 20.69 4.10 4.67
C SER A 75 21.20 2.72 4.22
N LEU A 76 20.29 1.86 3.75
CA LEU A 76 20.65 0.55 3.18
C LEU A 76 21.40 0.70 1.85
N LYS A 77 21.05 1.67 1.00
CA LYS A 77 21.69 1.96 -0.29
C LYS A 77 23.15 2.35 -0.10
N THR A 78 23.47 3.15 0.92
CA THR A 78 24.86 3.47 1.29
C THR A 78 25.67 2.22 1.66
N ARG A 79 25.04 1.20 2.25
CA ARG A 79 25.72 -0.03 2.71
C ARG A 79 25.80 -1.14 1.66
N PHE A 80 24.74 -1.32 0.86
CA PHE A 80 24.56 -2.45 -0.05
C PHE A 80 24.59 -2.06 -1.53
N GLY A 81 24.69 -0.76 -1.84
CA GLY A 81 24.81 -0.21 -3.19
C GLY A 81 23.52 -0.30 -4.01
N LYS A 82 23.66 -0.28 -5.34
CA LYS A 82 22.56 -0.22 -6.33
C LYS A 82 21.59 -1.42 -6.28
N LYS A 83 21.91 -2.49 -5.56
CA LYS A 83 21.00 -3.64 -5.37
C LYS A 83 19.70 -3.23 -4.68
N ILE A 84 19.76 -2.22 -3.80
CA ILE A 84 18.59 -1.73 -3.08
C ILE A 84 17.56 -1.11 -4.04
N ASP A 85 17.99 -0.43 -5.10
CA ASP A 85 17.09 0.15 -6.09
C ASP A 85 16.30 -0.93 -6.84
N THR A 86 16.93 -2.06 -7.16
CA THR A 86 16.25 -3.21 -7.76
C THR A 86 15.25 -3.83 -6.79
N ILE A 87 15.62 -3.99 -5.52
CA ILE A 87 14.73 -4.54 -4.49
C ILE A 87 13.53 -3.60 -4.27
N ASN A 88 13.77 -2.29 -4.22
CA ASN A 88 12.73 -1.28 -4.09
C ASN A 88 11.68 -1.39 -5.20
N LYS A 89 12.15 -1.45 -6.46
CA LYS A 89 11.26 -1.65 -7.62
C LYS A 89 10.45 -2.94 -7.53
N ILE A 90 11.09 -4.05 -7.13
CA ILE A 90 10.39 -5.33 -6.96
C ILE A 90 9.33 -5.23 -5.87
N ILE A 91 9.66 -4.67 -4.70
CA ILE A 91 8.72 -4.50 -3.59
C ILE A 91 7.50 -3.70 -4.06
N PHE A 92 7.71 -2.53 -4.67
CA PHE A 92 6.59 -1.69 -5.11
C PHE A 92 5.76 -2.34 -6.22
N ILE A 93 6.36 -3.04 -7.19
CA ILE A 93 5.61 -3.79 -8.21
C ILE A 93 4.76 -4.89 -7.57
N VAL A 94 5.34 -5.66 -6.65
CA VAL A 94 4.64 -6.74 -5.96
C VAL A 94 3.47 -6.16 -5.16
N VAL A 95 3.72 -5.15 -4.32
CA VAL A 95 2.66 -4.50 -3.53
C VAL A 95 1.58 -3.91 -4.43
N PHE A 96 1.95 -3.29 -5.56
CA PHE A 96 1.00 -2.71 -6.51
C PHE A 96 0.08 -3.76 -7.11
N ILE A 97 0.62 -4.89 -7.60
CA ILE A 97 -0.17 -6.00 -8.12
C ILE A 97 -1.05 -6.62 -7.03
N PHE A 98 -0.50 -6.87 -5.84
CA PHE A 98 -1.29 -7.44 -4.74
C PHE A 98 -2.41 -6.50 -4.28
N SER A 99 -2.16 -5.19 -4.24
CA SER A 99 -3.20 -4.22 -3.91
C SER A 99 -4.34 -4.24 -4.94
N LEU A 100 -4.03 -4.35 -6.24
CA LEU A 100 -5.05 -4.46 -7.29
C LEU A 100 -5.94 -5.70 -7.12
N LEU A 101 -5.34 -6.84 -6.77
CA LEU A 101 -6.04 -8.11 -6.63
C LEU A 101 -6.89 -8.18 -5.35
N MET A 102 -6.40 -7.59 -4.26
CA MET A 102 -7.00 -7.73 -2.94
C MET A 102 -7.97 -6.59 -2.61
N ASN A 103 -7.63 -5.34 -2.94
CA ASN A 103 -8.39 -4.16 -2.53
C ASN A 103 -8.17 -2.98 -3.48
N ILE A 104 -9.16 -2.65 -4.32
CA ILE A 104 -8.99 -1.57 -5.30
C ILE A 104 -8.78 -0.20 -4.63
N ASN A 105 -9.37 0.07 -3.45
CA ASN A 105 -9.12 1.34 -2.76
C ASN A 105 -7.64 1.45 -2.37
N ALA A 106 -7.04 0.36 -1.87
CA ALA A 106 -5.61 0.30 -1.58
C ALA A 106 -4.78 0.58 -2.84
N PHE A 107 -5.15 -0.05 -3.96
CA PHE A 107 -4.50 0.16 -5.25
C PHE A 107 -4.52 1.64 -5.67
N VAL A 108 -5.69 2.28 -5.65
CA VAL A 108 -5.84 3.69 -6.03
C VAL A 108 -4.98 4.58 -5.13
N TYR A 109 -4.96 4.31 -3.82
CA TYR A 109 -4.18 5.11 -2.88
C TYR A 109 -2.67 4.95 -3.07
N LEU A 110 -2.22 3.82 -3.61
CA LEU A 110 -0.81 3.53 -3.88
C LEU A 110 -0.31 4.18 -5.19
N ILE A 111 -1.20 4.53 -6.13
CA ILE A 111 -0.82 5.09 -7.45
C ILE A 111 0.16 6.28 -7.33
N PRO A 112 -0.08 7.31 -6.49
CA PRO A 112 0.82 8.46 -6.43
C PRO A 112 2.24 8.06 -6.02
N VAL A 113 2.36 7.20 -5.01
CA VAL A 113 3.66 6.71 -4.53
C VAL A 113 4.34 5.87 -5.61
N PHE A 114 3.61 4.96 -6.25
CA PHE A 114 4.17 4.12 -7.30
C PHE A 114 4.72 4.95 -8.47
N ILE A 115 4.03 6.04 -8.85
CA ILE A 115 4.51 6.97 -9.89
C ILE A 115 5.81 7.66 -9.44
N PHE A 116 5.90 8.15 -8.19
CA PHE A 116 7.11 8.78 -7.68
C PHE A 116 8.31 7.81 -7.70
N GLU A 117 8.12 6.60 -7.18
CA GLU A 117 9.13 5.55 -7.13
C GLU A 117 9.62 5.12 -8.54
N TYR A 118 8.70 5.07 -9.51
CA TYR A 118 9.04 4.65 -10.88
C TYR A 118 9.64 5.77 -11.74
N SER A 119 9.23 7.02 -11.49
CA SER A 119 9.76 8.21 -12.19
C SER A 119 11.23 8.47 -11.87
N GLY A 120 11.79 7.81 -10.85
CA GLY A 120 13.19 7.95 -10.48
C GLY A 120 13.52 9.35 -9.98
N ILE A 121 12.54 10.06 -9.43
CA ILE A 121 12.75 11.33 -8.72
C ILE A 121 13.30 10.96 -7.33
N GLU A 122 14.54 10.46 -7.31
CA GLU A 122 15.36 10.17 -6.12
C GLU A 122 16.65 11.00 -6.17
#